data_AF-A0A947C1B2-F1
#
_entry.id   AF-A0A947C1B2-F1
#
_cell.length_a   1.000
_cell.length_b   1.000
_cell.length_c   1.000
_cell.angle_alpha   90.00
_cell.angle_beta   90.00
_cell.angle_gamma   90.00
#
_symmetry.space_group_name_H-M   'P 1'
#
loop_
_entity.id
_entity.type
_entity.pdbx_description
1 polymer ?
#
loop_
_entity_poly.entity_id
_entity_poly.type
_entity_poly.pdbx_seq_one_letter_code
_entity_poly.pdbx_strand_id
1 'polypeptide(L)'
;MVFANSDKTTYSENIVYLQPDGKSYLLHRTMRTDWPRYDFHVDKQQPLDDFYFISPNEFEWDDASSETTNILKFNSGDYVVIYPGQFSTEVTVNDTGIHRFNSWDGVKRSDGLFGIWNTPNDFKSFIYVWVVPENIEILSYKSNREGEWVKRHNAITFFATDTNNLTFEITYRQRDRDMDGVVDNIDQCPETAAGIKVDATGCEVDTDKDGVIDSKDQCPNSLVGAKVDTVGCELDSDKDGVADSKDQCPNTSVGAKVNAAGCEL
;
A
#
# COMPACT_ATOMS: atom_id res chain seq x y z
N MET A 1 -23.02 -45.21 -22.64
CA MET A 1 -24.00 -44.33 -21.97
C MET A 1 -23.41 -43.99 -20.62
N VAL A 2 -22.87 -42.78 -20.47
CA VAL A 2 -22.49 -42.22 -19.16
C VAL A 2 -23.13 -40.85 -19.14
N PHE A 3 -24.05 -40.68 -18.20
CA PHE A 3 -24.87 -39.49 -18.04
C PHE A 3 -23.96 -38.32 -17.69
N ALA A 4 -23.85 -37.34 -18.60
CA ALA A 4 -23.47 -36.00 -18.20
C ALA A 4 -24.66 -35.46 -17.39
N ASN A 5 -24.57 -35.55 -16.06
CA ASN A 5 -25.43 -34.72 -15.20
C ASN A 5 -24.92 -33.29 -15.37
N SER A 6 -25.57 -32.52 -16.24
CA SER A 6 -25.15 -31.19 -16.70
C SER A 6 -25.62 -30.03 -15.81
N ASP A 7 -25.97 -30.29 -14.55
CA ASP A 7 -26.64 -29.29 -13.70
C ASP A 7 -25.81 -28.91 -12.45
N LYS A 8 -24.54 -29.30 -12.36
CA LYS A 8 -23.68 -28.85 -11.25
C LYS A 8 -23.28 -27.41 -11.46
N THR A 9 -23.52 -26.59 -10.44
CA THR A 9 -23.27 -25.16 -10.50
C THR A 9 -22.15 -24.79 -9.53
N THR A 10 -21.18 -24.02 -10.02
CA THR A 10 -20.09 -23.52 -9.18
C THR A 10 -20.13 -21.98 -9.14
N TYR A 11 -20.15 -21.43 -7.93
CA TYR A 11 -20.10 -19.98 -7.65
C TYR A 11 -18.85 -19.68 -6.84
N SER A 12 -18.04 -18.72 -7.29
CA SER A 12 -16.86 -18.25 -6.55
C SER A 12 -16.92 -16.75 -6.39
N GLU A 13 -16.73 -16.33 -5.16
CA GLU A 13 -16.63 -14.94 -4.77
C GLU A 13 -15.27 -14.74 -4.13
N ASN A 14 -14.56 -13.71 -4.58
CA ASN A 14 -13.26 -13.34 -4.07
C ASN A 14 -13.32 -11.84 -3.74
N ILE A 15 -13.11 -11.51 -2.49
CA ILE A 15 -13.05 -10.13 -2.01
C ILE A 15 -11.62 -9.89 -1.54
N VAL A 16 -10.91 -9.07 -2.31
CA VAL A 16 -9.57 -8.58 -2.02
C VAL A 16 -9.70 -7.27 -1.27
N TYR A 17 -9.35 -7.27 0.01
CA TYR A 17 -9.16 -6.06 0.79
C TYR A 17 -7.70 -5.62 0.66
N LEU A 18 -7.42 -4.68 -0.24
CA LEU A 18 -6.08 -4.16 -0.45
C LEU A 18 -5.64 -3.39 0.81
N GLN A 19 -4.39 -3.58 1.23
CA GLN A 19 -3.82 -2.86 2.36
C GLN A 19 -3.29 -1.47 1.92
N PRO A 20 -3.06 -0.53 2.86
CA PRO A 20 -2.59 0.82 2.54
C PRO A 20 -1.27 0.88 1.77
N ASP A 21 -0.41 -0.13 1.90
CA ASP A 21 0.83 -0.25 1.13
C ASP A 21 0.62 -0.52 -0.37
N GLY A 22 -0.62 -0.84 -0.77
CA GLY A 22 -0.99 -1.19 -2.13
C GLY A 22 -0.32 -2.46 -2.66
N LYS A 23 0.21 -3.34 -1.80
CA LYS A 23 0.89 -4.58 -2.20
C LYS A 23 0.43 -5.78 -1.39
N SER A 24 0.07 -5.57 -0.14
CA SER A 24 -0.50 -6.60 0.72
C SER A 24 -2.02 -6.59 0.63
N TYR A 25 -2.66 -7.72 0.93
CA TYR A 25 -4.10 -7.84 0.93
C TYR A 25 -4.58 -8.83 1.99
N LEU A 26 -5.85 -8.71 2.35
CA LEU A 26 -6.60 -9.78 2.99
C LEU A 26 -7.56 -10.35 1.94
N LEU A 27 -7.49 -11.65 1.66
CA LEU A 27 -8.41 -12.30 0.75
C LEU A 27 -9.51 -12.98 1.55
N HIS A 28 -10.76 -12.63 1.26
CA HIS A 28 -11.91 -13.44 1.63
C HIS A 28 -12.39 -14.16 0.37
N ARG A 29 -12.28 -15.48 0.36
CA ARG A 29 -12.75 -16.31 -0.75
C ARG A 29 -13.85 -17.23 -0.29
N THR A 30 -14.93 -17.26 -1.05
CA THR A 30 -15.99 -18.26 -0.91
C THR A 30 -16.12 -19.06 -2.20
N MET A 31 -16.45 -20.33 -2.05
CA MET A 31 -16.86 -21.21 -3.13
C MET A 31 -18.14 -21.90 -2.69
N ARG A 32 -19.09 -22.03 -3.61
CA ARG A 32 -20.28 -22.84 -3.42
C ARG A 32 -20.50 -23.72 -4.62
N THR A 33 -20.62 -25.02 -4.42
CA THR A 33 -20.82 -25.96 -5.53
C THR A 33 -21.49 -27.27 -5.15
N ASP A 34 -22.18 -27.85 -6.13
CA ASP A 34 -22.80 -29.18 -6.07
C ASP A 34 -21.78 -30.33 -6.20
N TRP A 35 -20.47 -30.02 -6.23
CA TRP A 35 -19.41 -31.03 -6.13
C TRP A 35 -19.23 -31.50 -4.70
N PRO A 36 -19.09 -32.82 -4.46
CA PRO A 36 -19.00 -33.35 -3.09
C PRO A 36 -17.65 -33.05 -2.41
N ARG A 37 -16.65 -32.63 -3.17
CA ARG A 37 -15.30 -32.32 -2.71
C ARG A 37 -14.72 -31.19 -3.54
N TYR A 38 -13.90 -30.37 -2.90
CA TYR A 38 -13.20 -29.29 -3.56
C TYR A 38 -11.82 -29.05 -2.95
N ASP A 39 -10.85 -28.80 -3.82
CA ASP A 39 -9.46 -28.56 -3.44
C ASP A 39 -9.12 -27.09 -3.63
N PHE A 40 -8.82 -26.40 -2.54
CA PHE A 40 -8.34 -25.02 -2.56
C PHE A 40 -6.82 -25.00 -2.56
N HIS A 41 -6.26 -24.53 -3.67
CA HIS A 41 -4.81 -24.47 -3.89
C HIS A 41 -4.30 -23.08 -3.49
N VAL A 42 -3.22 -23.05 -2.72
CA VAL A 42 -2.50 -21.83 -2.35
C VAL A 42 -1.02 -21.95 -2.64
N ASP A 43 -0.35 -20.81 -2.69
CA ASP A 43 1.09 -20.75 -2.88
C ASP A 43 1.83 -21.55 -1.78
N LYS A 44 2.95 -22.18 -2.14
CA LYS A 44 3.78 -22.94 -1.19
C LYS A 44 4.21 -22.14 0.02
N GLN A 45 4.48 -20.85 -0.16
CA GLN A 45 4.92 -19.95 0.90
C GLN A 45 3.80 -19.59 1.89
N GLN A 46 2.54 -19.95 1.60
CA GLN A 46 1.39 -19.72 2.48
C GLN A 46 1.22 -20.89 3.46
N PRO A 47 1.61 -20.75 4.75
CA PRO A 47 1.36 -21.78 5.76
C PRO A 47 -0.10 -21.79 6.21
N LEU A 48 -0.52 -22.91 6.83
CA LEU A 48 -1.87 -23.07 7.37
C LEU A 48 -2.17 -22.07 8.50
N ASP A 49 -1.19 -21.76 9.34
CA ASP A 49 -1.36 -20.90 10.52
C ASP A 49 -1.68 -19.42 10.18
N ASP A 50 -1.44 -19.01 8.94
CA ASP A 50 -1.76 -17.66 8.47
C ASP A 50 -3.25 -17.49 8.14
N PHE A 51 -4.01 -18.57 8.03
CA PHE A 51 -5.45 -18.47 7.75
C PHE A 51 -6.19 -17.95 8.99
N TYR A 52 -6.85 -16.81 8.85
CA TYR A 52 -7.65 -16.19 9.91
C TYR A 52 -9.00 -16.89 10.08
N PHE A 53 -9.51 -17.50 9.01
CA PHE A 53 -10.76 -18.23 9.04
C PHE A 53 -10.76 -19.34 7.98
N ILE A 54 -11.22 -20.52 8.37
CA ILE A 54 -11.48 -21.66 7.48
C ILE A 54 -12.83 -22.25 7.88
N SER A 55 -13.71 -22.42 6.90
CA SER A 55 -14.98 -23.14 7.05
C SER A 55 -15.22 -24.01 5.82
N PRO A 56 -15.66 -25.27 5.97
CA PRO A 56 -15.87 -25.97 7.24
C PRO A 56 -14.56 -26.22 8.01
N ASN A 57 -14.66 -26.44 9.32
CA ASN A 57 -13.49 -26.76 10.17
C ASN A 57 -13.00 -28.22 10.01
N GLU A 58 -13.65 -28.99 9.12
CA GLU A 58 -13.23 -30.33 8.73
C GLU A 58 -12.55 -30.26 7.36
N PHE A 59 -11.22 -30.34 7.36
CA PHE A 59 -10.40 -30.28 6.15
C PHE A 59 -9.12 -31.11 6.31
N GLU A 60 -8.48 -31.43 5.19
CA GLU A 60 -7.13 -31.98 5.17
C GLU A 60 -6.16 -30.92 4.60
N TRP A 61 -4.99 -30.79 5.22
CA TRP A 61 -3.91 -29.94 4.74
C TRP A 61 -2.82 -30.81 4.08
N ASP A 62 -2.52 -30.52 2.82
CA ASP A 62 -1.49 -31.20 2.04
C ASP A 62 -0.42 -30.18 1.60
N ASP A 63 0.70 -30.21 2.29
CA ASP A 63 1.91 -29.43 2.01
C ASP A 63 3.09 -30.31 1.56
N ALA A 64 2.84 -31.57 1.18
CA ALA A 64 3.89 -32.49 0.76
C ALA A 64 3.82 -32.84 -0.72
N SER A 65 2.63 -32.77 -1.34
CA SER A 65 2.38 -33.25 -2.70
C SER A 65 2.99 -32.40 -3.81
N SER A 66 3.31 -31.14 -3.55
CA SER A 66 3.80 -30.19 -4.56
C SER A 66 4.90 -29.28 -4.02
N GLU A 67 5.88 -28.99 -4.87
CA GLU A 67 6.99 -28.07 -4.60
C GLU A 67 6.55 -26.60 -4.63
N THR A 68 5.44 -26.30 -5.31
CA THR A 68 5.00 -24.92 -5.56
C THR A 68 3.63 -24.58 -4.99
N THR A 69 2.89 -25.56 -4.45
CA THR A 69 1.55 -25.34 -3.90
C THR A 69 1.32 -26.13 -2.63
N ASN A 70 0.54 -25.55 -1.71
CA ASN A 70 -0.14 -26.28 -0.66
C ASN A 70 -1.64 -26.42 -1.02
N ILE A 71 -2.32 -27.42 -0.46
CA ILE A 71 -3.71 -27.74 -0.81
C ILE A 71 -4.54 -27.94 0.47
N LEU A 72 -5.61 -27.18 0.58
CA LEU A 72 -6.71 -27.42 1.52
C LEU A 72 -7.77 -28.27 0.83
N LYS A 73 -8.01 -29.49 1.33
CA LYS A 73 -8.99 -30.43 0.77
C LYS A 73 -10.23 -30.44 1.64
N PHE A 74 -11.37 -30.11 1.05
CA PHE A 74 -12.65 -30.10 1.74
C PHE A 74 -13.50 -31.30 1.32
N ASN A 75 -14.10 -31.97 2.31
CA ASN A 75 -15.16 -32.97 2.09
C ASN A 75 -16.55 -32.30 1.91
N SER A 76 -16.55 -31.14 1.26
CA SER A 76 -17.71 -30.29 0.97
C SER A 76 -17.44 -29.55 -0.34
N GLY A 77 -18.48 -29.22 -1.08
CA GLY A 77 -18.40 -28.31 -2.23
C GLY A 77 -18.35 -26.84 -1.83
N ASP A 78 -18.77 -26.54 -0.60
CA ASP A 78 -18.82 -25.19 -0.09
C ASP A 78 -17.66 -24.95 0.87
N TYR A 79 -16.94 -23.85 0.68
CA TYR A 79 -15.95 -23.37 1.63
C TYR A 79 -15.92 -21.85 1.72
N VAL A 80 -15.38 -21.38 2.85
CA VAL A 80 -15.01 -19.99 3.07
C VAL A 80 -13.63 -19.97 3.70
N VAL A 81 -12.73 -19.18 3.14
CA VAL A 81 -11.39 -18.93 3.71
C VAL A 81 -11.12 -17.43 3.78
N ILE A 82 -10.41 -17.03 4.83
CA ILE A 82 -9.87 -15.68 4.97
C ILE A 82 -8.40 -15.81 5.34
N TYR A 83 -7.51 -15.24 4.54
CA TYR A 83 -6.07 -15.28 4.79
C TYR A 83 -5.37 -14.04 4.20
N PRO A 84 -4.26 -13.59 4.80
CA PRO A 84 -3.46 -12.49 4.27
C PRO A 84 -2.64 -12.98 3.07
N GLY A 85 -2.28 -12.06 2.18
CA GLY A 85 -1.35 -12.35 1.10
C GLY A 85 -0.64 -11.10 0.64
N GLN A 86 0.34 -11.29 -0.25
CA GLN A 86 1.10 -10.19 -0.82
C GLN A 86 1.25 -10.39 -2.33
N PHE A 87 1.03 -9.33 -3.09
CA PHE A 87 1.39 -9.26 -4.50
C PHE A 87 2.91 -9.04 -4.57
N SER A 88 3.64 -10.11 -4.91
CA SER A 88 5.09 -10.10 -4.97
C SER A 88 5.56 -9.56 -6.31
N THR A 89 5.37 -10.33 -7.37
CA THR A 89 5.76 -9.95 -8.75
C THR A 89 4.59 -9.43 -9.57
N GLU A 90 3.36 -9.55 -9.07
CA GLU A 90 2.13 -9.14 -9.74
C GLU A 90 1.98 -7.62 -9.78
N VAL A 91 2.61 -6.89 -8.85
CA VAL A 91 2.56 -5.43 -8.79
C VAL A 91 3.90 -4.83 -9.20
N THR A 92 3.85 -4.00 -10.24
CA THR A 92 4.98 -3.17 -10.69
C THR A 92 4.68 -1.70 -10.45
N VAL A 93 5.71 -0.89 -10.20
CA VAL A 93 5.58 0.56 -10.02
C VAL A 93 6.47 1.27 -11.03
N ASN A 94 5.91 2.23 -11.77
CA ASN A 94 6.70 3.02 -12.72
C ASN A 94 7.35 4.25 -12.05
N ASP A 95 8.11 5.01 -12.85
CA ASP A 95 8.79 6.25 -12.46
C ASP A 95 7.86 7.37 -11.97
N THR A 96 6.59 7.31 -12.35
CA THR A 96 5.55 8.27 -11.89
C THR A 96 4.78 7.80 -10.66
N GLY A 97 5.19 6.70 -10.03
CA GLY A 97 4.51 6.14 -8.84
C GLY A 97 3.18 5.45 -9.15
N ILE A 98 2.89 5.14 -10.42
CA ILE A 98 1.70 4.37 -10.80
C ILE A 98 1.99 2.89 -10.59
N HIS A 99 1.18 2.26 -9.76
CA HIS A 99 1.15 0.82 -9.55
C HIS A 99 0.34 0.16 -10.66
N ARG A 100 0.84 -0.95 -11.17
CA ARG A 100 0.14 -1.85 -12.10
C ARG A 100 0.15 -3.25 -11.53
N PHE A 101 -1.04 -3.70 -11.13
CA PHE A 101 -1.33 -5.08 -10.78
C PHE A 101 -1.69 -5.87 -12.05
N ASN A 102 -1.07 -7.02 -12.24
CA ASN A 102 -1.45 -8.01 -13.23
C ASN A 102 -1.62 -9.37 -12.54
N SER A 103 -2.82 -9.95 -12.63
CA SER A 103 -3.13 -11.21 -11.94
C SER A 103 -2.51 -12.44 -12.61
N TRP A 104 -1.82 -12.30 -13.76
CA TRP A 104 -1.21 -13.42 -14.45
C TRP A 104 -0.04 -12.99 -15.35
N ASP A 105 1.00 -13.82 -15.41
CA ASP A 105 2.20 -13.60 -16.21
C ASP A 105 2.03 -13.92 -17.72
N GLY A 106 0.91 -14.53 -18.08
CA GLY A 106 0.58 -14.92 -19.46
C GLY A 106 0.98 -16.34 -19.84
N VAL A 107 1.67 -17.08 -18.96
CA VAL A 107 2.12 -18.45 -19.23
C VAL A 107 0.93 -19.40 -19.16
N LYS A 108 0.74 -20.23 -20.19
CA LYS A 108 -0.28 -21.28 -20.17
C LYS A 108 0.30 -22.55 -19.55
N ARG A 109 -0.49 -23.20 -18.72
CA ARG A 109 -0.15 -24.52 -18.16
C ARG A 109 -0.26 -25.60 -19.22
N SER A 110 0.30 -26.77 -18.93
CA SER A 110 0.28 -27.93 -19.84
C SER A 110 -1.13 -28.46 -20.13
N ASP A 111 -2.08 -28.23 -19.22
CA ASP A 111 -3.51 -28.54 -19.39
C ASP A 111 -4.28 -27.45 -20.16
N GLY A 112 -3.59 -26.38 -20.59
CA GLY A 112 -4.15 -25.25 -21.31
C GLY A 112 -4.81 -24.18 -20.43
N LEU A 113 -4.87 -24.38 -19.11
CA LEU A 113 -5.43 -23.43 -18.16
C LEU A 113 -4.41 -22.31 -17.85
N PHE A 114 -4.90 -21.13 -17.51
CA PHE A 114 -4.08 -19.96 -17.15
C PHE A 114 -4.91 -18.95 -16.34
N GLY A 115 -4.29 -17.96 -15.71
CA GLY A 115 -5.01 -16.89 -15.01
C GLY A 115 -5.69 -17.35 -13.75
N ILE A 116 -6.98 -17.08 -13.62
CA ILE A 116 -7.85 -17.61 -12.57
C ILE A 116 -8.80 -18.59 -13.24
N TRP A 117 -8.85 -19.81 -12.72
CA TRP A 117 -9.66 -20.89 -13.24
C TRP A 117 -10.13 -21.79 -12.10
N ASN A 118 -11.19 -22.54 -12.36
CA ASN A 118 -11.70 -23.57 -11.47
C ASN A 118 -11.89 -24.88 -12.26
N THR A 119 -11.72 -26.01 -11.58
CA THR A 119 -11.99 -27.35 -12.12
C THR A 119 -13.04 -28.04 -11.25
N PRO A 120 -14.03 -28.73 -11.85
CA PRO A 120 -14.27 -28.87 -13.29
C PRO A 120 -14.77 -27.56 -13.94
N ASN A 121 -14.74 -27.49 -15.28
CA ASN A 121 -15.01 -26.29 -16.08
C ASN A 121 -16.50 -25.84 -16.10
N ASP A 122 -17.27 -26.11 -15.04
CA ASP A 122 -18.73 -25.91 -14.95
C ASP A 122 -19.11 -24.67 -14.14
N PHE A 123 -18.36 -23.60 -14.38
CA PHE A 123 -18.36 -22.46 -13.51
C PHE A 123 -19.46 -21.44 -13.85
N LYS A 124 -20.47 -21.33 -12.99
CA LYS A 124 -21.70 -20.59 -13.30
C LYS A 124 -21.57 -19.09 -13.13
N SER A 125 -20.97 -18.63 -12.03
CA SER A 125 -20.83 -17.19 -11.74
C SER A 125 -19.60 -16.87 -10.92
N PHE A 126 -18.83 -15.90 -11.43
CA PHE A 126 -17.55 -15.46 -10.91
C PHE A 126 -17.68 -14.01 -10.44
N ILE A 127 -17.36 -13.76 -9.18
CA ILE A 127 -17.39 -12.43 -8.58
C ILE A 127 -16.01 -12.13 -8.03
N TYR A 128 -15.45 -11.01 -8.45
CA TYR A 128 -14.19 -10.51 -7.91
C TYR A 128 -14.35 -9.07 -7.48
N VAL A 129 -14.07 -8.79 -6.21
CA VAL A 129 -14.19 -7.48 -5.60
C VAL A 129 -12.80 -7.04 -5.15
N TRP A 130 -12.42 -5.82 -5.49
CA TRP A 130 -11.28 -5.14 -4.87
C TRP A 130 -11.82 -3.99 -4.06
N VAL A 131 -11.70 -4.11 -2.74
CA VAL A 131 -11.96 -3.03 -1.79
C VAL A 131 -10.61 -2.34 -1.55
N VAL A 132 -10.49 -1.08 -1.96
CA VAL A 132 -9.25 -0.32 -1.82
C VAL A 132 -9.34 0.67 -0.65
N PRO A 133 -8.25 0.90 0.10
CA PRO A 133 -8.24 1.86 1.19
C PRO A 133 -8.29 3.29 0.63
N GLU A 134 -8.64 4.26 1.49
CA GLU A 134 -8.85 5.65 1.06
C GLU A 134 -7.60 6.31 0.50
N ASN A 135 -6.41 5.91 0.97
CA ASN A 135 -5.13 6.40 0.49
C ASN A 135 -4.75 5.86 -0.92
N ILE A 136 -5.61 5.05 -1.54
CA ILE A 136 -5.39 4.51 -2.88
C ILE A 136 -6.47 5.02 -3.83
N GLU A 137 -6.03 5.47 -5.01
CA GLU A 137 -6.91 5.85 -6.11
C GLU A 137 -6.78 4.85 -7.26
N ILE A 138 -7.89 4.19 -7.61
CA ILE A 138 -7.98 3.33 -8.80
C ILE A 138 -8.04 4.23 -10.05
N LEU A 139 -7.09 4.03 -10.96
CA LEU A 139 -6.97 4.77 -12.22
C LEU A 139 -7.64 4.02 -13.37
N SER A 140 -7.42 2.71 -13.50
CA SER A 140 -8.05 1.88 -14.53
C SER A 140 -8.14 0.42 -14.11
N TYR A 141 -9.04 -0.34 -14.74
CA TYR A 141 -9.21 -1.77 -14.53
C TYR A 141 -9.76 -2.42 -15.79
N LYS A 142 -9.28 -3.64 -16.10
CA LYS A 142 -9.78 -4.45 -17.23
C LYS A 142 -9.62 -5.95 -16.96
N SER A 143 -10.41 -6.74 -17.69
CA SER A 143 -10.34 -8.20 -17.73
C SER A 143 -10.04 -8.68 -19.17
N ASN A 144 -9.45 -9.87 -19.32
CA ASN A 144 -9.33 -10.53 -20.62
C ASN A 144 -10.63 -11.23 -21.08
N ARG A 145 -11.62 -11.36 -20.20
CA ARG A 145 -12.93 -11.95 -20.47
C ARG A 145 -14.02 -10.89 -20.39
N GLU A 146 -15.09 -11.12 -21.16
CA GLU A 146 -16.31 -10.33 -21.04
C GLU A 146 -16.95 -10.51 -19.65
N GLY A 147 -17.54 -9.44 -19.15
CA GLY A 147 -18.20 -9.37 -17.85
C GLY A 147 -18.63 -7.94 -17.53
N GLU A 148 -19.35 -7.78 -16.43
CA GLU A 148 -19.84 -6.49 -15.95
C GLU A 148 -18.90 -5.93 -14.88
N TRP A 149 -18.47 -4.68 -15.06
CA TRP A 149 -17.74 -3.94 -14.04
C TRP A 149 -18.65 -2.94 -13.34
N VAL A 150 -18.68 -2.98 -12.01
CA VAL A 150 -19.44 -2.06 -11.17
C VAL A 150 -18.51 -1.39 -10.17
N LYS A 151 -18.49 -0.07 -10.12
CA LYS A 151 -17.78 0.72 -9.10
C LYS A 151 -18.77 1.22 -8.06
N ARG A 152 -18.49 0.99 -6.77
CA ARG A 152 -19.26 1.52 -5.62
C ARG A 152 -18.30 2.04 -4.57
N HIS A 153 -18.33 3.34 -4.29
CA HIS A 153 -17.37 3.99 -3.40
C HIS A 153 -15.92 3.63 -3.76
N ASN A 154 -15.19 3.04 -2.81
CA ASN A 154 -13.80 2.56 -2.91
C ASN A 154 -13.70 1.08 -3.32
N ALA A 155 -14.76 0.50 -3.89
CA ALA A 155 -14.73 -0.86 -4.40
C ALA A 155 -15.00 -0.92 -5.90
N ILE A 156 -14.25 -1.79 -6.59
CA ILE A 156 -14.57 -2.25 -7.95
C ILE A 156 -14.97 -3.71 -7.89
N THR A 157 -16.03 -4.07 -8.58
CA THR A 157 -16.51 -5.44 -8.68
C THR A 157 -16.60 -5.87 -10.14
N PHE A 158 -16.08 -7.05 -10.43
CA PHE A 158 -16.25 -7.74 -11.71
C PHE A 158 -17.20 -8.92 -11.53
N PHE A 159 -18.23 -8.97 -12.37
CA PHE A 159 -19.16 -10.09 -12.48
C PHE A 159 -19.00 -10.76 -13.83
N ALA A 160 -18.85 -12.08 -13.85
CA ALA A 160 -18.86 -12.86 -15.07
C ALA A 160 -19.58 -14.19 -14.87
N THR A 161 -20.02 -14.80 -15.97
CA THR A 161 -20.69 -16.11 -15.98
C THR A 161 -20.02 -17.02 -17.00
N ASP A 162 -20.07 -18.33 -16.76
CA ASP A 162 -19.61 -19.36 -17.70
C ASP A 162 -18.17 -19.10 -18.22
N THR A 163 -17.28 -18.66 -17.32
CA THR A 163 -15.93 -18.20 -17.66
C THR A 163 -14.85 -18.94 -16.87
N ASN A 164 -13.72 -19.15 -17.55
CA ASN A 164 -12.47 -19.67 -16.99
C ASN A 164 -11.30 -18.98 -17.69
N ASN A 165 -10.13 -19.09 -17.09
CA ASN A 165 -8.92 -18.42 -17.56
C ASN A 165 -9.05 -16.90 -17.59
N LEU A 166 -9.42 -16.36 -16.44
CA LEU A 166 -9.65 -14.93 -16.22
C LEU A 166 -8.36 -14.26 -15.73
N THR A 167 -8.04 -13.10 -16.29
CA THR A 167 -6.92 -12.28 -15.86
C THR A 167 -7.39 -10.84 -15.68
N PHE A 168 -6.80 -10.16 -14.71
CA PHE A 168 -7.08 -8.78 -14.40
C PHE A 168 -5.84 -7.92 -14.54
N GLU A 169 -6.02 -6.72 -15.05
CA GLU A 169 -5.04 -5.65 -14.95
C GLU A 169 -5.72 -4.47 -14.27
N ILE A 170 -5.11 -3.98 -13.19
CA ILE A 170 -5.60 -2.84 -12.42
C ILE A 170 -4.44 -1.86 -12.25
N THR A 171 -4.67 -0.60 -12.57
CA THR A 171 -3.72 0.48 -12.26
C THR A 171 -4.28 1.38 -11.17
N TYR A 172 -3.41 1.78 -10.27
CA TYR A 172 -3.75 2.65 -9.14
C TYR A 172 -2.52 3.46 -8.74
N ARG A 173 -2.74 4.47 -7.90
CA ARG A 173 -1.66 5.23 -7.26
C ARG A 173 -1.98 5.45 -5.80
N GLN A 174 -0.95 5.66 -4.99
CA GLN A 174 -1.13 6.21 -3.65
C GLN A 174 -1.47 7.70 -3.77
N ARG A 175 -2.36 8.16 -2.89
CA ARG A 175 -2.75 9.57 -2.82
C ARG A 175 -1.68 10.37 -2.09
N ASP A 176 -1.52 11.59 -2.57
CA ASP A 176 -0.70 12.66 -2.02
C ASP A 176 -1.59 13.90 -2.15
N ARG A 177 -2.21 14.33 -1.04
CA ARG A 177 -3.31 15.31 -1.06
C ARG A 177 -2.83 16.75 -1.18
N ASP A 178 -1.74 17.09 -0.51
CA ASP A 178 -1.13 18.42 -0.55
C ASP A 178 -0.10 18.57 -1.67
N MET A 179 0.26 17.46 -2.32
CA MET A 179 1.14 17.40 -3.49
C MET A 179 2.55 17.86 -3.18
N ASP A 180 3.03 17.56 -1.96
CA ASP A 180 4.39 17.86 -1.51
C ASP A 180 5.42 16.79 -1.96
N GLY A 181 4.94 15.67 -2.52
CA GLY A 181 5.74 14.56 -3.00
C GLY A 181 5.83 13.37 -2.03
N VAL A 182 5.18 13.45 -0.86
CA VAL A 182 5.08 12.41 0.15
C VAL A 182 3.64 11.91 0.20
N VAL A 183 3.47 10.59 0.07
CA VAL A 183 2.11 10.00 0.01
C VAL A 183 1.44 10.04 1.39
N ASP A 184 0.12 10.24 1.39
CA ASP A 184 -0.72 10.47 2.58
C ASP A 184 -0.49 9.47 3.73
N ASN A 185 -0.17 8.22 3.41
CA ASN A 185 -0.04 7.17 4.42
C ASN A 185 1.31 7.18 5.15
N ILE A 186 2.28 7.96 4.70
CA ILE A 186 3.58 8.16 5.39
C ILE A 186 3.89 9.63 5.69
N ASP A 187 3.04 10.54 5.24
CA ASP A 187 3.15 11.97 5.47
C ASP A 187 2.74 12.34 6.90
N GLN A 188 3.65 13.04 7.60
CA GLN A 188 3.47 13.54 8.96
C GLN A 188 2.95 14.99 9.00
N CYS A 189 3.00 15.69 7.87
CA CYS A 189 2.61 17.08 7.69
C CYS A 189 1.62 17.21 6.51
N PRO A 190 0.37 16.69 6.63
CA PRO A 190 -0.60 16.50 5.54
C PRO A 190 -1.20 17.77 4.91
N GLU A 191 -0.66 18.93 5.27
CA GLU A 191 -1.12 20.24 4.83
C GLU A 191 0.09 21.15 4.49
N THR A 192 1.19 20.56 4.00
CA THR A 192 2.34 21.35 3.57
C THR A 192 1.99 22.21 2.36
N ALA A 193 2.39 23.47 2.41
CA ALA A 193 2.07 24.41 1.34
C ALA A 193 2.79 24.03 0.04
N ALA A 194 2.08 24.13 -1.08
CA ALA A 194 2.63 23.82 -2.40
C ALA A 194 3.92 24.60 -2.71
N GLY A 195 4.95 23.88 -3.16
CA GLY A 195 6.26 24.44 -3.51
C GLY A 195 7.22 24.63 -2.35
N ILE A 196 6.81 24.33 -1.11
CA ILE A 196 7.72 24.21 0.03
C ILE A 196 8.55 22.95 -0.12
N LYS A 197 9.83 23.04 0.24
CA LYS A 197 10.72 21.88 0.27
C LYS A 197 10.44 21.09 1.53
N VAL A 198 10.16 19.80 1.34
CA VAL A 198 9.91 18.86 2.44
C VAL A 198 11.01 17.83 2.59
N ASP A 199 11.09 17.25 3.78
CA ASP A 199 11.89 16.06 4.03
C ASP A 199 11.12 14.78 3.67
N ALA A 200 11.68 13.61 4.00
CA ALA A 200 11.07 12.32 3.68
C ALA A 200 9.76 12.04 4.46
N THR A 201 9.40 12.88 5.42
CA THR A 201 8.17 12.80 6.21
C THR A 201 7.10 13.78 5.76
N GLY A 202 7.33 14.54 4.68
CA GLY A 202 6.39 15.55 4.18
C GLY A 202 6.44 16.87 4.96
N CYS A 203 7.36 16.97 5.93
CA CYS A 203 7.47 18.16 6.76
C CYS A 203 8.48 19.15 6.19
N GLU A 204 8.18 20.44 6.36
CA GLU A 204 9.06 21.53 5.96
C GLU A 204 10.46 21.41 6.60
N VAL A 205 11.48 21.65 5.79
CA VAL A 205 12.87 21.51 6.21
C VAL A 205 13.29 22.67 7.12
N ASP A 206 14.07 22.34 8.15
CA ASP A 206 14.90 23.24 8.96
C ASP A 206 16.37 22.88 8.64
N THR A 207 17.01 23.71 7.81
CA THR A 207 18.30 23.39 7.20
C THR A 207 19.46 23.49 8.18
N ASP A 208 19.48 24.50 9.06
CA ASP A 208 20.55 24.71 10.04
C ASP A 208 20.25 24.08 11.42
N LYS A 209 19.03 23.58 11.61
CA LYS A 209 18.56 22.78 12.75
C LYS A 209 18.50 23.57 14.04
N ASP A 210 18.09 24.83 13.94
CA ASP A 210 17.94 25.71 15.09
C ASP A 210 16.54 25.67 15.72
N GLY A 211 15.61 24.96 15.09
CA GLY A 211 14.22 24.81 15.51
C GLY A 211 13.23 25.72 14.78
N VAL A 212 13.69 26.53 13.81
CA VAL A 212 12.87 27.37 12.95
C VAL A 212 12.95 26.85 11.51
N ILE A 213 11.79 26.53 10.94
CA ILE A 213 11.68 26.07 9.55
C ILE A 213 12.16 27.13 8.55
N ASP A 214 12.73 26.68 7.43
CA ASP A 214 13.38 27.53 6.42
C ASP A 214 12.49 28.69 5.93
N SER A 215 11.15 28.51 5.81
CA SER A 215 10.26 29.60 5.37
C SER A 215 10.03 30.70 6.40
N LYS A 216 10.36 30.45 7.68
CA LYS A 216 10.22 31.40 8.80
C LYS A 216 11.54 31.89 9.35
N ASP A 217 12.64 31.31 8.89
CA ASP A 217 13.98 31.63 9.34
C ASP A 217 14.56 32.85 8.58
N GLN A 218 14.91 33.89 9.33
CA GLN A 218 15.56 35.11 8.82
C GLN A 218 17.09 35.02 8.87
N CYS A 219 17.63 34.02 9.56
CA CYS A 219 19.04 33.80 9.84
C CYS A 219 19.45 32.34 9.50
N PRO A 220 19.45 31.94 8.21
CA PRO A 220 19.56 30.54 7.72
C PRO A 220 20.93 29.86 7.91
N ASN A 221 21.76 30.39 8.79
CA ASN A 221 23.07 29.85 9.13
C ASN A 221 23.35 30.11 10.62
N SER A 222 22.34 30.02 11.47
CA SER A 222 22.54 30.11 12.90
C SER A 222 23.42 28.93 13.35
N LEU A 223 24.28 29.18 14.34
CA LEU A 223 25.23 28.17 14.77
C LEU A 223 24.49 26.98 15.42
N VAL A 224 24.77 25.75 14.99
CA VAL A 224 24.14 24.54 15.55
C VAL A 224 24.22 24.52 17.08
N GLY A 225 23.05 24.48 17.72
CA GLY A 225 22.90 24.48 19.18
C GLY A 225 22.95 25.87 19.85
N ALA A 226 23.09 26.95 19.08
CA ALA A 226 22.86 28.30 19.57
C ALA A 226 21.40 28.47 19.98
N LYS A 227 21.17 29.39 20.93
CA LYS A 227 19.81 29.84 21.22
C LYS A 227 19.43 30.88 20.19
N VAL A 228 18.31 30.63 19.51
CA VAL A 228 17.75 31.53 18.52
C VAL A 228 16.43 32.13 19.02
N ASP A 229 16.06 33.28 18.46
CA ASP A 229 14.76 33.88 18.68
C ASP A 229 13.67 33.22 17.82
N THR A 230 12.47 33.82 17.77
CA THR A 230 11.34 33.26 17.02
C THR A 230 11.50 33.32 15.50
N VAL A 231 12.55 33.97 15.00
CA VAL A 231 12.85 34.10 13.56
C VAL A 231 14.20 33.46 13.20
N GLY A 232 14.76 32.59 14.05
CA GLY A 232 15.99 31.83 13.77
C GLY A 232 17.28 32.61 14.01
N CYS A 233 17.20 33.85 14.51
CA CYS A 233 18.39 34.65 14.72
C CYS A 233 19.02 34.39 16.10
N GLU A 234 20.34 34.16 16.11
CA GLU A 234 21.10 34.00 17.35
C GLU A 234 20.86 35.17 18.30
N LEU A 235 20.62 34.87 19.58
CA LEU A 235 20.40 35.91 20.60
C LEU A 235 21.66 36.77 20.78
N ASP A 236 21.43 38.07 20.98
CA ASP A 236 22.42 39.08 21.39
C ASP A 236 21.86 39.74 22.66
N SER A 237 22.33 39.25 23.81
CA SER A 237 21.76 39.55 25.12
C SER A 237 22.06 40.98 25.60
N ASP A 238 23.25 41.52 25.31
CA ASP A 238 23.65 42.88 25.69
C ASP A 238 23.50 43.92 24.58
N LYS A 239 23.15 43.47 23.36
CA LYS A 239 22.79 44.28 22.20
C LYS A 239 23.95 45.11 21.66
N ASP A 240 25.15 44.54 21.71
CA ASP A 240 26.36 45.17 21.20
C ASP A 240 26.63 44.87 19.72
N GLY A 241 25.83 43.97 19.12
CA GLY A 241 25.92 43.54 17.73
C GLY A 241 26.69 42.24 17.52
N VAL A 242 27.16 41.58 18.58
CA VAL A 242 27.82 40.26 18.55
C VAL A 242 26.90 39.23 19.22
N ALA A 243 26.54 38.18 18.49
CA ALA A 243 25.70 37.12 19.04
C ALA A 243 26.34 36.44 20.26
N ASP A 244 25.52 36.02 21.23
CA ASP A 244 25.91 35.36 22.48
C ASP A 244 26.85 34.16 22.26
N SER A 245 26.72 33.48 21.11
CA SER A 245 27.56 32.31 20.75
C SER A 245 29.01 32.68 20.40
N LYS A 246 29.25 33.94 20.04
CA LYS A 246 30.53 34.50 19.55
C LYS A 246 31.08 35.58 20.48
N ASP A 247 30.28 36.07 21.42
CA ASP A 247 30.67 37.10 22.37
C ASP A 247 31.56 36.53 23.49
N GLN A 248 32.75 37.11 23.64
CA GLN A 248 33.72 36.78 24.68
C GLN A 248 33.60 37.69 25.92
N CYS A 249 32.87 38.79 25.80
CA CYS A 249 32.72 39.84 26.80
C CYS A 249 31.23 40.11 27.09
N PRO A 250 30.47 39.11 27.60
CA PRO A 250 29.06 39.29 27.89
C PRO A 250 28.88 40.42 28.90
N ASN A 251 27.99 41.37 28.59
CA ASN A 251 27.65 42.58 29.34
C ASN A 251 28.48 43.84 28.98
N THR A 252 28.74 44.09 27.69
CA THR A 252 29.26 45.40 27.29
C THR A 252 28.24 46.53 27.53
N SER A 253 28.75 47.75 27.70
CA SER A 253 27.92 48.90 28.01
C SER A 253 27.03 49.26 26.82
N VAL A 254 25.77 49.63 27.09
CA VAL A 254 24.82 50.04 26.04
C VAL A 254 25.40 51.17 25.18
N GLY A 255 25.58 50.89 23.89
CA GLY A 255 26.12 51.85 22.91
C GLY A 255 27.65 51.96 22.88
N ALA A 256 28.38 51.10 23.61
CA ALA A 256 29.82 50.99 23.49
C ALA A 256 30.21 50.52 22.08
N LYS A 257 31.38 50.95 21.60
CA LYS A 257 31.98 50.36 20.40
C LYS A 257 32.74 49.11 20.81
N VAL A 258 32.36 47.98 20.23
CA VAL A 258 32.99 46.69 20.51
C VAL A 258 33.83 46.21 19.33
N ASN A 259 34.78 45.33 19.60
CA ASN A 259 35.54 44.60 18.59
C ASN A 259 34.77 43.35 18.09
N ALA A 260 35.36 42.58 17.18
CA ALA A 260 34.72 41.38 16.62
C ALA A 260 34.47 40.23 17.62
N ALA A 261 35.01 40.34 18.83
CA ALA A 261 34.81 39.39 19.92
C ALA A 261 33.81 39.90 20.97
N GLY A 262 33.12 41.03 20.70
CA GLY A 262 32.17 41.64 21.64
C GLY A 262 32.83 42.44 22.76
N CYS A 263 34.13 42.74 22.71
CA CYS A 263 34.80 43.48 23.81
C CYS A 263 34.99 44.97 23.48
N GLU A 264 34.72 45.86 24.45
CA GLU A 264 34.84 47.32 24.32
C GLU A 264 36.25 47.78 23.85
N LEU A 265 36.27 48.83 23.00
CA LEU A 265 37.48 49.45 22.42
C LEU A 265 38.07 50.59 23.25
#